data_AF-A0A947B265-F1
#
_entry.id   AF-A0A947B265-F1
#
_cell.length_a   1.000
_cell.length_b   1.000
_cell.length_c   1.000
_cell.angle_alpha   90.00
_cell.angle_beta   90.00
_cell.angle_gamma   90.00
#
_symmetry.space_group_name_H-M   'P 1'
#
loop_
_entity.id
_entity.type
_entity.pdbx_description
1 polymer ?
#
loop_
_entity_poly.entity_id
_entity_poly.type
_entity_poly.pdbx_seq_one_letter_code
_entity_poly.pdbx_strand_id
1 'polypeptide(L)'
;MNMTWDSEAEETLRRVPFFVRTKVRKKVEEEVAAAGRNRVTKTDLEESKRKHLKRLSEGVKGYSVEACFGSSGCQNAVVASADLVSNLESQMEKADLLSFLRSQLGDQVKLHQQLRVTLADCPNACSQPQIKDIGIIGQAQVSCEPEECTACGECEPVCQESAILLEDGFLVSI
;
A
#
# COMPACT_ATOMS: atom_id res chain seq x y z
N MET A 1 17.80 -26.74 23.80
CA MET A 1 17.80 -25.93 25.04
C MET A 1 16.44 -25.24 25.13
N ASN A 2 15.73 -25.32 26.24
CA ASN A 2 14.46 -24.60 26.40
C ASN A 2 14.74 -23.11 26.61
N MET A 3 14.06 -22.26 25.84
CA MET A 3 14.14 -20.80 25.97
C MET A 3 13.32 -20.35 27.18
N THR A 4 13.88 -19.47 28.01
CA THR A 4 13.23 -18.92 29.21
C THR A 4 13.04 -17.42 29.07
N TRP A 5 12.01 -16.88 29.71
CA TRP A 5 11.67 -15.45 29.64
C TRP A 5 11.58 -14.86 31.04
N ASP A 6 12.14 -13.67 31.22
CA ASP A 6 11.95 -12.90 32.44
C ASP A 6 10.50 -12.42 32.58
N SER A 7 10.02 -12.30 33.82
CA SER A 7 8.68 -11.77 34.12
C SER A 7 8.45 -10.40 33.50
N GLU A 8 9.46 -9.52 33.56
CA GLU A 8 9.40 -8.19 32.92
C GLU A 8 9.37 -8.25 31.39
N ALA A 9 10.06 -9.23 30.78
CA ALA A 9 10.05 -9.43 29.34
C ALA A 9 8.68 -9.94 28.86
N GLU A 10 8.09 -10.87 29.59
CA GLU A 10 6.72 -11.36 29.37
C GLU A 10 5.69 -10.24 29.49
N GLU A 11 5.79 -9.39 30.52
CA GLU A 11 4.90 -8.24 30.70
C GLU A 11 5.04 -7.23 29.55
N THR A 12 6.27 -6.96 29.12
CA THR A 12 6.53 -6.08 27.98
C THR A 12 5.95 -6.65 26.69
N LEU A 13 6.08 -7.96 26.45
CA LEU A 13 5.50 -8.64 25.29
C LEU A 13 3.97 -8.58 25.28
N ARG A 14 3.30 -8.57 26.45
CA ARG A 14 1.83 -8.41 26.52
C ARG A 14 1.34 -7.06 25.99
N ARG A 15 2.17 -6.01 25.97
CA ARG A 15 1.81 -4.71 25.37
C ARG A 15 1.75 -4.75 23.84
N VAL A 16 2.41 -5.72 23.22
CA VAL A 16 2.35 -5.93 21.77
C VAL A 16 0.97 -6.46 21.40
N PRO A 17 0.35 -6.06 20.27
CA PRO A 17 -0.94 -6.61 19.84
C PRO A 17 -0.90 -8.13 19.68
N PHE A 18 -1.93 -8.83 20.18
CA PHE A 18 -1.92 -10.28 20.30
C PHE A 18 -1.63 -11.01 18.98
N PHE A 19 -2.11 -10.49 17.84
CA PHE A 19 -1.95 -11.09 16.51
C PHE A 19 -0.52 -11.03 15.96
N VAL A 20 0.38 -10.20 16.52
CA VAL A 20 1.81 -10.21 16.15
C VAL A 20 2.73 -10.73 17.26
N ARG A 21 2.23 -10.99 18.47
CA ARG A 21 3.03 -11.44 19.63
C ARG A 21 3.87 -12.68 19.31
N THR A 22 3.29 -13.68 18.65
CA THR A 22 4.00 -14.92 18.29
C THR A 22 5.19 -14.64 17.38
N LYS A 23 5.04 -13.73 16.42
CA LYS A 23 6.10 -13.33 15.50
C LYS A 23 7.21 -12.56 16.22
N VAL A 24 6.84 -11.64 17.12
CA VAL A 24 7.81 -10.89 17.95
C VAL A 24 8.56 -11.83 18.88
N ARG A 25 7.87 -12.73 19.57
CA ARG A 25 8.47 -13.76 20.45
C ARG A 25 9.51 -14.56 19.68
N LYS A 26 9.12 -15.20 18.58
CA LYS A 26 10.03 -15.99 17.76
C LYS A 26 11.27 -15.20 17.33
N LYS A 27 11.09 -13.94 16.90
CA LYS A 27 12.19 -13.10 16.45
C LYS A 27 13.20 -12.77 17.57
N VAL A 28 12.72 -12.46 18.77
CA VAL A 28 13.59 -12.18 19.92
C VAL A 28 14.30 -13.44 20.38
N GLU A 29 13.62 -14.58 20.41
CA GLU A 29 14.23 -15.87 20.78
C GLU A 29 15.35 -16.27 19.81
N GLU A 30 15.16 -16.07 18.49
CA GLU A 30 16.20 -16.25 17.48
C GLU A 30 17.43 -15.35 17.74
N GLU A 31 17.21 -14.08 18.09
CA GLU A 31 18.29 -13.12 18.39
C GLU A 31 19.07 -13.50 19.66
N VAL A 32 18.37 -13.95 20.70
CA VAL A 32 18.97 -14.41 21.97
C VAL A 32 19.72 -15.73 21.77
N ALA A 33 19.14 -16.67 21.03
CA ALA A 33 19.78 -17.94 20.70
C ALA A 33 21.04 -17.73 19.83
N ALA A 34 20.99 -16.83 18.86
CA ALA A 34 22.16 -16.45 18.04
C ALA A 34 23.28 -15.82 18.87
N ALA A 35 22.95 -15.16 19.99
CA ALA A 35 23.92 -14.65 20.96
C ALA A 35 24.43 -15.74 21.95
N GLY A 36 24.09 -17.01 21.74
CA GLY A 36 24.49 -18.13 22.60
C GLY A 36 23.79 -18.16 23.96
N ARG A 37 22.71 -17.39 24.13
CA ARG A 37 21.92 -17.31 25.37
C ARG A 37 20.60 -18.08 25.21
N ASN A 38 20.01 -18.44 26.35
CA ASN A 38 18.73 -19.17 26.44
C ASN A 38 17.72 -18.49 27.39
N ARG A 39 17.97 -17.24 27.74
CA ARG A 39 17.13 -16.41 28.62
C ARG A 39 16.90 -15.05 27.99
N VAL A 40 15.64 -14.75 27.70
CA VAL A 40 15.18 -13.48 27.14
C VAL A 40 14.91 -12.48 28.26
N THR A 41 15.56 -11.34 28.18
CA THR A 41 15.42 -10.23 29.12
C THR A 41 14.57 -9.10 28.53
N LYS A 42 14.13 -8.14 29.36
CA LYS A 42 13.45 -6.93 28.89
C LYS A 42 14.33 -6.13 27.92
N THR A 43 15.63 -6.05 28.19
CA THR A 43 16.61 -5.36 27.35
C THR A 43 16.68 -5.96 25.95
N ASP A 44 16.60 -7.30 25.83
CA ASP A 44 16.57 -7.97 24.52
C ASP A 44 15.35 -7.54 23.69
N LEU A 45 14.18 -7.42 24.33
CA LEU A 45 12.96 -6.93 23.66
C LEU A 45 13.11 -5.49 23.17
N GLU A 46 13.62 -4.61 24.04
CA GLU A 46 13.81 -3.20 23.72
C GLU A 46 14.86 -3.01 22.62
N GLU A 47 15.94 -3.79 22.65
CA GLU A 47 16.96 -3.77 21.62
C GLU A 47 16.42 -4.30 20.28
N SER A 48 15.67 -5.41 20.29
CA SER A 48 15.02 -5.96 19.10
C SER A 48 14.05 -4.97 18.47
N LYS A 49 13.22 -4.31 19.31
CA LYS A 49 12.34 -3.23 18.89
C LYS A 49 13.12 -2.07 18.27
N ARG A 50 14.20 -1.63 18.90
CA ARG A 50 15.06 -0.54 18.40
C ARG A 50 15.69 -0.89 17.05
N LYS A 51 16.24 -2.11 16.90
CA LYS A 51 16.79 -2.61 15.63
C LYS A 51 15.72 -2.67 14.54
N HIS A 52 14.52 -3.14 14.88
CA HIS A 52 13.39 -3.18 13.94
C HIS A 52 13.00 -1.78 13.45
N LEU A 53 12.83 -0.82 14.37
CA LEU A 53 12.51 0.56 14.03
C LEU A 53 13.61 1.22 13.18
N LYS A 54 14.88 1.01 13.55
CA LYS A 54 16.02 1.53 12.80
C LYS A 54 16.06 0.99 11.37
N ARG A 55 15.86 -0.32 11.19
CA ARG A 55 15.79 -0.94 9.86
C ARG A 55 14.65 -0.37 9.02
N LEU A 56 13.50 -0.09 9.64
CA LEU A 56 12.38 0.55 8.94
C LEU A 56 12.72 1.97 8.49
N SER A 57 13.46 2.75 9.29
CA SER A 57 13.92 4.10 8.90
C SER A 57 15.05 4.08 7.87
N GLU A 58 15.95 3.09 7.90
CA GLU A 58 17.04 2.97 6.92
C GLU A 58 16.51 2.63 5.51
N GLY A 59 15.31 2.03 5.40
CA GLY A 59 14.64 1.74 4.13
C GLY A 59 13.79 2.88 3.56
N VAL A 60 13.77 4.05 4.21
CA VAL A 60 12.96 5.20 3.78
C VAL A 60 13.68 5.94 2.65
N LYS A 61 13.04 6.02 1.48
CA LYS A 61 13.52 6.78 0.30
C LYS A 61 13.04 8.22 0.28
N GLY A 62 12.12 8.59 1.18
CA GLY A 62 11.43 9.88 1.20
C GLY A 62 10.14 9.89 0.37
N TYR A 63 9.94 8.87 -0.47
CA TYR A 63 8.74 8.70 -1.28
C TYR A 63 8.44 7.22 -1.55
N SER A 64 7.22 6.95 -2.03
CA SER A 64 6.83 5.70 -2.67
C SER A 64 5.95 5.98 -3.87
N VAL A 65 6.22 5.29 -4.99
CA VAL A 65 5.31 5.24 -6.15
C VAL A 65 4.77 3.82 -6.22
N GLU A 66 3.46 3.67 -6.23
CA GLU A 66 2.76 2.38 -6.32
C GLU A 66 1.76 2.40 -7.49
N ALA A 67 1.45 1.23 -8.04
CA ALA A 67 0.45 1.10 -9.10
C ALA A 67 -0.41 -0.16 -8.90
N CYS A 68 -1.59 -0.17 -9.50
CA CYS A 68 -2.42 -1.37 -9.57
C CYS A 68 -1.85 -2.39 -10.58
N PHE A 69 -2.49 -3.56 -10.70
CA PHE A 69 -2.08 -4.62 -11.63
C PHE A 69 -2.47 -4.39 -13.10
N GLY A 70 -2.82 -3.16 -13.51
CA GLY A 70 -3.28 -2.90 -14.87
C GLY A 70 -2.20 -3.16 -15.92
N SER A 71 -0.95 -2.75 -15.67
CA SER A 71 0.21 -3.08 -16.52
C SER A 71 0.49 -4.58 -16.63
N SER A 72 -0.05 -5.41 -15.73
CA SER A 72 0.11 -6.87 -15.72
C SER A 72 -1.04 -7.61 -16.44
N GLY A 73 -1.91 -6.89 -17.17
CA GLY A 73 -2.98 -7.48 -17.97
C GLY A 73 -4.34 -7.57 -17.26
N CYS A 74 -4.66 -6.62 -16.36
CA CYS A 74 -5.99 -6.57 -15.76
C CYS A 74 -7.05 -6.26 -16.82
N GLN A 75 -8.10 -7.08 -16.92
CA GLN A 75 -9.20 -6.88 -17.88
C GLN A 75 -10.00 -5.58 -17.66
N ASN A 76 -9.94 -5.01 -16.46
CA ASN A 76 -10.65 -3.77 -16.13
C ASN A 76 -9.81 -2.51 -16.39
N ALA A 77 -8.53 -2.66 -16.73
CA ALA A 77 -7.68 -1.51 -17.03
C ALA A 77 -8.20 -0.82 -18.29
N VAL A 78 -8.44 0.49 -18.19
CA VAL A 78 -8.94 1.32 -19.31
C VAL A 78 -7.87 2.28 -19.82
N VAL A 79 -6.76 2.41 -19.11
CA VAL A 79 -5.56 3.14 -19.53
C VAL A 79 -4.30 2.32 -19.22
N ALA A 80 -3.17 2.68 -19.85
CA ALA A 80 -1.86 2.12 -19.54
C ALA A 80 -1.01 3.17 -18.82
N SER A 81 -0.65 2.93 -17.55
CA SER A 81 0.14 3.88 -16.75
C SER A 81 1.63 3.53 -16.59
N ALA A 82 2.12 2.43 -17.19
CA ALA A 82 3.49 1.95 -16.98
C ALA A 82 4.56 3.04 -17.20
N ASP A 83 4.48 3.78 -18.31
CA ASP A 83 5.42 4.87 -18.59
C ASP A 83 5.31 6.02 -17.60
N LEU A 84 4.08 6.34 -17.15
CA LEU A 84 3.84 7.38 -16.15
C LEU A 84 4.43 6.98 -14.78
N VAL A 85 4.31 5.71 -14.39
CA VAL A 85 4.92 5.18 -13.16
C VAL A 85 6.43 5.38 -13.19
N SER A 86 7.10 4.92 -14.26
CA SER A 86 8.56 5.06 -14.40
C SER A 86 9.01 6.53 -14.45
N ASN A 87 8.25 7.39 -15.13
CA ASN A 87 8.53 8.82 -15.16
C ASN A 87 8.40 9.47 -13.78
N LEU A 88 7.35 9.16 -13.02
CA LEU A 88 7.16 9.66 -11.67
C LEU A 88 8.27 9.19 -10.73
N GLU A 89 8.66 7.91 -10.79
CA GLU A 89 9.79 7.40 -10.01
C GLU A 89 11.08 8.18 -10.28
N SER A 90 11.39 8.44 -11.56
CA SER A 90 12.57 9.24 -11.94
C SER A 90 12.49 10.69 -11.43
N GLN A 91 11.31 11.32 -11.48
CA GLN A 91 11.13 12.68 -10.97
C GLN A 91 11.26 12.74 -9.44
N MET A 92 10.68 11.78 -8.72
CA MET A 92 10.78 11.71 -7.26
C MET A 92 12.22 11.47 -6.79
N GLU A 93 12.97 10.63 -7.50
CA GLU A 93 14.39 10.41 -7.22
C GLU A 93 15.21 11.70 -7.36
N LYS A 94 14.98 12.46 -8.44
CA LYS A 94 15.65 13.75 -8.67
C LYS A 94 15.28 14.83 -7.64
N ALA A 95 14.08 14.75 -7.08
CA ALA A 95 13.60 15.72 -6.09
C ALA A 95 14.29 15.59 -4.72
N ASP A 96 14.96 14.46 -4.45
CA ASP A 96 15.66 14.17 -3.19
C ASP A 96 14.81 14.51 -1.93
N LEU A 97 13.59 13.97 -1.92
CA LEU A 97 12.63 14.21 -0.85
C LEU A 97 13.13 13.72 0.51
N LEU A 98 14.03 12.73 0.54
CA LEU A 98 14.64 12.26 1.77
C LEU A 98 15.47 13.33 2.46
N SER A 99 16.34 14.02 1.72
CA SER A 99 17.15 15.12 2.26
C SER A 99 16.28 16.26 2.73
N PHE A 100 15.24 16.61 1.96
CA PHE A 100 14.25 17.60 2.37
C PHE A 100 13.58 17.22 3.69
N LEU A 101 13.05 16.00 3.80
CA LEU A 101 12.38 15.53 5.02
C LEU A 101 13.32 15.52 6.23
N ARG A 102 14.58 15.11 6.06
CA ARG A 102 15.60 15.15 7.14
C ARG A 102 15.87 16.57 7.60
N SER A 103 15.92 17.55 6.68
CA SER A 103 16.13 18.96 7.04
C SER A 103 15.02 19.53 7.92
N GLN A 104 13.78 19.02 7.77
CA GLN A 104 12.61 19.51 8.49
C GLN A 104 12.29 18.70 9.75
N LEU A 105 12.57 17.39 9.75
CA LEU A 105 12.09 16.44 10.76
C LEU A 105 13.23 15.77 11.54
N GLY A 106 14.48 15.96 11.13
CA GLY A 106 15.67 15.30 11.66
C GLY A 106 15.99 13.96 10.99
N ASP A 107 17.08 13.32 11.40
CA ASP A 107 17.65 12.15 10.72
C ASP A 107 16.75 10.91 10.68
N GLN A 108 15.83 10.78 11.64
CA GLN A 108 14.94 9.63 11.79
C GLN A 108 13.59 9.86 11.13
N VAL A 109 13.57 9.84 9.80
CA VAL A 109 12.33 9.87 9.03
C VAL A 109 11.61 8.52 9.15
N LYS A 110 10.31 8.57 9.47
CA LYS A 110 9.43 7.40 9.60
C LYS A 110 8.71 7.12 8.28
N LEU A 111 8.34 5.87 8.06
CA LEU A 111 7.65 5.43 6.82
C LEU A 111 6.39 6.25 6.48
N HIS A 112 5.57 6.61 7.48
CA HIS A 112 4.34 7.38 7.29
C HIS A 112 4.57 8.87 7.02
N GLN A 113 5.82 9.34 7.02
CA GLN A 113 6.19 10.71 6.68
C GLN A 113 6.67 10.84 5.23
N GLN A 114 6.81 9.72 4.51
CA GLN A 114 7.16 9.73 3.09
C GLN A 114 5.97 10.19 2.24
N LEU A 115 6.27 10.87 1.14
CA LEU A 115 5.27 11.18 0.12
C LEU A 115 4.81 9.90 -0.58
N ARG A 116 3.52 9.62 -0.58
CA ARG A 116 2.96 8.43 -1.23
C ARG A 116 2.17 8.83 -2.47
N VAL A 117 2.67 8.41 -3.62
CA VAL A 117 2.01 8.55 -4.92
C VAL A 117 1.50 7.18 -5.34
N THR A 118 0.27 7.09 -5.84
CA THR A 118 -0.25 5.84 -6.39
C THR A 118 -1.09 6.06 -7.64
N LEU A 119 -1.13 5.03 -8.47
CA LEU A 119 -1.84 5.02 -9.74
C LEU A 119 -2.80 3.83 -9.82
N ALA A 120 -3.98 4.07 -10.37
CA ALA A 120 -4.93 3.04 -10.75
C ALA A 120 -5.31 3.21 -12.23
N ASP A 121 -5.30 2.13 -12.99
CA ASP A 121 -5.58 2.15 -14.43
C ASP A 121 -7.07 2.17 -14.78
N CYS A 122 -7.95 2.23 -13.79
CA CYS A 122 -9.39 2.33 -13.97
C CYS A 122 -10.09 2.89 -12.72
N PRO A 123 -11.39 3.26 -12.82
CA PRO A 123 -12.17 3.77 -11.71
C PRO A 123 -12.30 2.82 -10.51
N ASN A 124 -12.02 1.51 -10.66
CA ASN A 124 -12.03 0.55 -9.55
C ASN A 124 -10.97 0.85 -8.48
N ALA A 125 -9.94 1.64 -8.80
CA ALA A 125 -9.05 2.22 -7.81
C ALA A 125 -8.37 1.20 -6.87
N CYS A 126 -8.01 0.01 -7.37
CA CYS A 126 -7.52 -1.10 -6.53
C CYS A 126 -6.25 -0.78 -5.72
N SER A 127 -5.45 0.20 -6.15
CA SER A 127 -4.25 0.68 -5.46
C SER A 127 -4.53 1.71 -4.35
N GLN A 128 -5.81 1.92 -4.03
CA GLN A 128 -6.31 2.79 -2.95
C GLN A 128 -5.85 4.26 -3.07
N PRO A 129 -5.96 4.91 -4.25
CA PRO A 129 -5.55 6.30 -4.48
C PRO A 129 -6.17 7.32 -3.53
N GLN A 130 -7.37 7.05 -3.01
CA GLN A 130 -8.10 7.96 -2.14
C GLN A 130 -7.46 8.18 -0.76
N ILE A 131 -6.55 7.28 -0.33
CA ILE A 131 -5.91 7.35 1.00
C ILE A 131 -4.40 7.59 0.93
N LYS A 132 -3.88 7.88 -0.28
CA LYS A 132 -2.50 8.28 -0.52
C LYS A 132 -2.43 9.79 -0.68
N ASP A 133 -1.23 10.34 -0.63
CA ASP A 133 -1.02 11.79 -0.65
C ASP A 133 -1.27 12.37 -2.05
N ILE A 134 -0.90 11.60 -3.09
CA ILE A 134 -1.27 11.86 -4.49
C ILE A 134 -1.84 10.56 -5.09
N GLY A 135 -3.10 10.61 -5.52
CA GLY A 135 -3.77 9.50 -6.19
C GLY A 135 -4.15 9.85 -7.62
N ILE A 136 -3.74 9.03 -8.58
CA ILE A 136 -4.08 9.18 -10.01
C ILE A 136 -4.99 8.03 -10.41
N ILE A 137 -6.17 8.35 -10.94
CA ILE A 137 -7.16 7.37 -11.38
C ILE A 137 -7.38 7.52 -12.88
N GLY A 138 -7.07 6.47 -13.61
CA GLY A 138 -7.36 6.33 -15.02
C GLY A 138 -8.86 6.25 -15.26
N GLN A 139 -9.32 6.96 -16.28
CA GLN A 139 -10.70 6.96 -16.73
C GLN A 139 -10.71 6.86 -18.25
N ALA A 140 -11.73 6.22 -18.79
CA ALA A 140 -12.05 6.26 -20.20
C ALA A 140 -13.36 7.02 -20.39
N GLN A 141 -13.46 7.72 -21.52
CA GLN A 141 -14.74 8.24 -21.95
C GLN A 141 -15.58 7.07 -22.47
N VAL A 142 -16.78 6.92 -21.91
CA VAL A 142 -17.72 5.89 -22.37
C VAL A 142 -18.37 6.39 -23.67
N SER A 143 -18.48 5.51 -24.65
CA SER A 143 -19.28 5.71 -25.87
C SER A 143 -20.19 4.49 -26.07
N CYS A 144 -21.32 4.69 -26.74
CA CYS A 144 -22.23 3.61 -27.09
C CYS A 144 -22.31 3.42 -28.61
N GLU A 145 -22.55 2.18 -29.02
CA GLU A 145 -22.91 1.80 -30.39
C GLU A 145 -24.33 1.21 -30.36
N PRO A 146 -25.38 2.05 -30.53
CA PRO A 146 -26.78 1.62 -30.51
C PRO A 146 -27.08 0.43 -31.42
N GLU A 147 -26.41 0.36 -32.57
CA GLU A 147 -26.56 -0.66 -33.61
C GLU A 147 -26.16 -2.07 -33.14
N GLU A 148 -25.25 -2.16 -32.17
CA GLU A 148 -24.76 -3.43 -31.59
C GLU A 148 -25.59 -3.85 -30.36
N CYS A 149 -26.62 -3.08 -29.99
CA CYS A 149 -27.46 -3.39 -28.85
C CYS A 149 -28.33 -4.63 -29.10
N THR A 150 -28.26 -5.59 -28.18
CA THR A 150 -29.05 -6.83 -28.23
C THR A 150 -30.38 -6.74 -27.47
N ALA A 151 -30.74 -5.56 -26.96
CA ALA A 151 -31.93 -5.31 -26.14
C ALA A 151 -32.05 -6.19 -24.88
N CYS A 152 -30.91 -6.51 -24.22
CA CYS A 152 -30.93 -7.31 -22.98
C CYS A 152 -31.41 -6.53 -21.75
N GLY A 153 -31.32 -5.19 -21.75
CA GLY A 153 -31.75 -4.34 -20.64
C GLY A 153 -30.87 -4.36 -19.38
N GLU A 154 -29.79 -5.14 -19.34
CA GLU A 154 -28.98 -5.36 -18.12
C GLU A 154 -28.18 -4.13 -17.67
N CYS A 155 -27.91 -3.18 -18.57
CA CYS A 155 -27.06 -2.02 -18.29
C CYS A 155 -27.80 -0.89 -17.55
N GLU A 156 -29.08 -0.66 -17.84
CA GLU A 156 -29.92 0.37 -17.19
C GLU A 156 -29.98 0.21 -15.66
N PRO A 157 -30.33 -0.95 -15.07
CA PRO A 157 -30.47 -1.09 -13.62
C PRO A 157 -29.15 -1.00 -12.85
N VAL A 158 -28.01 -1.20 -13.51
CA VAL A 158 -26.68 -1.11 -12.87
C VAL A 158 -26.07 0.29 -12.98
N CYS A 159 -26.63 1.17 -13.81
CA CYS A 159 -26.15 2.54 -13.98
C CYS A 159 -26.56 3.41 -12.78
N GLN A 160 -25.60 3.76 -11.93
CA GLN A 160 -25.86 4.57 -10.74
C GLN A 160 -26.22 6.02 -11.06
N GLU A 161 -25.80 6.51 -12.22
CA GLU A 161 -26.00 7.89 -12.68
C GLU A 161 -27.26 8.05 -13.54
N SER A 162 -27.98 6.96 -13.82
CA SER A 162 -29.11 6.94 -14.76
C SER A 162 -28.79 7.56 -16.13
N ALA A 163 -27.56 7.38 -16.60
CA ALA A 163 -27.05 7.98 -17.85
C ALA A 163 -27.50 7.20 -19.11
N ILE A 164 -27.81 5.91 -18.96
CA ILE A 164 -28.19 5.04 -20.07
C ILE A 164 -29.65 5.27 -20.44
N LEU A 165 -29.91 5.62 -21.69
CA LEU A 165 -31.27 5.81 -22.23
C LEU A 165 -31.65 4.67 -23.16
N LEU A 166 -32.75 3.98 -22.83
CA LEU A 166 -33.34 2.93 -23.65
C LEU A 166 -34.70 3.38 -24.20
N GLU A 167 -34.96 3.11 -25.49
CA GLU A 167 -36.29 3.24 -26.12
C GLU A 167 -36.69 1.89 -26.73
N ASP A 168 -37.90 1.43 -26.45
CA ASP A 168 -38.41 0.11 -26.86
C ASP A 168 -37.44 -1.07 -26.55
N GLY A 169 -36.66 -0.93 -25.48
CA GLY A 169 -35.66 -1.91 -25.04
C GLY A 169 -34.28 -1.78 -25.70
N PHE A 170 -34.09 -0.86 -26.65
CA PHE A 170 -32.82 -0.63 -27.35
C PHE A 170 -32.10 0.60 -26.85
N LEU A 171 -30.76 0.56 -26.84
CA LEU A 171 -29.91 1.67 -26.45
C LEU A 171 -30.01 2.82 -27.45
N VAL A 172 -30.26 4.03 -26.94
CA VAL A 172 -30.31 5.27 -27.74
C VAL A 172 -29.07 6.13 -27.50
N SER A 173 -28.72 6.34 -26.23
CA SER A 173 -27.56 7.15 -25.83
C SER A 173 -27.10 6.85 -24.41
N ILE A 174 -25.93 7.38 -24.07
CA ILE A 174 -25.35 7.42 -22.71
C ILE A 174 -24.87 8.83 -22.37
#